data_AF-A0A117ECT7-F1
#
_entry.id   AF-A0A117ECT7-F1
#
_cell.length_a   1.000
_cell.length_b   1.000
_cell.length_c   1.000
_cell.angle_alpha   90.00
_cell.angle_beta   90.00
_cell.angle_gamma   90.00
#
_symmetry.space_group_name_H-M   'P 1'
#
loop_
_entity.id
_entity.type
_entity.pdbx_description
1 polymer ?
#
loop_
_entity_poly.entity_id
_entity_poly.type
_entity_poly.pdbx_seq_one_letter_code
_entity_poly.pdbx_strand_id
1 'polypeptide(L)'
;MRAGLIGGKNIPTNVRHRPRLFVTLTAPSFGPVHRAGDDRCRPRRDGGTCEHGRPLGCAAVHASGSPVVGQPLCTDCYDYTAHVLWHGHAGKLWDRFVIGVRRHLATSAGLVQSRFADHARLSFARVAEYQKRAAVHIHAVVRLDGPSGPSDEPPVWGTADRIAGAVRASVKRVLVRTPYSPAVGEVTLRWGTQIDTRPLHTDGDGSADDAVAAYVAKYVTKGASETGAGTDHKLSTCDDINTAAVTGHVRTLMRTCWNLGGLPEYAPLHLRAWAHTLGYRGHILTKSRAYSTTYAALRAERAHHVGHAEIPGTAVERTWRYSGSGHTPGAALIAAGIAEDLAGSRELARETAANGGDA
;
A
#
# COMPACT_ATOMS: atom_id res chain seq x y z
N MET A 1 -15.99 -5.86 0.15
CA MET A 1 -15.62 -5.17 1.39
C MET A 1 -16.84 -4.96 2.26
N ARG A 2 -17.78 -4.09 1.84
CA ARG A 2 -19.02 -3.80 2.59
C ARG A 2 -19.78 -5.04 3.07
N ALA A 3 -20.03 -6.03 2.20
CA ALA A 3 -20.72 -7.25 2.61
C ALA A 3 -20.01 -8.04 3.74
N GLY A 4 -18.70 -7.91 3.89
CA GLY A 4 -17.97 -8.50 5.02
C GLY A 4 -18.02 -7.67 6.31
N LEU A 5 -18.57 -6.46 6.28
CA LEU A 5 -18.71 -5.62 7.48
C LEU A 5 -20.11 -5.72 8.05
N ILE A 6 -21.12 -5.59 7.19
CA ILE A 6 -22.53 -5.44 7.59
C ILE A 6 -23.45 -6.55 7.06
N GLY A 7 -22.89 -7.51 6.31
CA GLY A 7 -23.66 -8.52 5.57
C GLY A 7 -24.18 -8.04 4.22
N GLY A 8 -24.93 -8.92 3.55
CA GLY A 8 -25.48 -8.72 2.20
C GLY A 8 -24.83 -9.63 1.16
N LYS A 9 -25.50 -9.76 0.01
CA LYS A 9 -25.18 -10.77 -1.02
C LYS A 9 -25.25 -12.17 -0.38
N ASN A 10 -24.17 -12.94 -0.41
CA ASN A 10 -24.08 -14.25 0.22
C ASN A 10 -23.43 -14.22 1.62
N ILE A 11 -23.35 -13.05 2.27
CA ILE A 11 -22.79 -12.90 3.62
C ILE A 11 -23.94 -12.59 4.60
N PRO A 12 -24.10 -13.37 5.68
CA PRO A 12 -25.10 -13.12 6.71
C PRO A 12 -24.97 -11.73 7.35
N THR A 13 -26.10 -11.14 7.77
CA THR A 13 -26.12 -9.81 8.41
C THR A 13 -25.58 -9.82 9.84
N ASN A 14 -25.61 -10.98 10.51
CA ASN A 14 -25.03 -11.16 11.83
C ASN A 14 -23.49 -10.98 11.86
N VAL A 15 -22.81 -10.95 10.71
CA VAL A 15 -21.37 -10.63 10.67
C VAL A 15 -21.04 -9.28 11.27
N ARG A 16 -22.04 -8.37 11.35
CA ARG A 16 -21.91 -7.08 11.99
C ARG A 16 -21.70 -7.17 13.50
N HIS A 17 -22.16 -8.26 14.12
CA HIS A 17 -22.03 -8.49 15.56
C HIS A 17 -20.79 -9.32 15.91
N ARG A 18 -19.96 -9.66 14.91
CA ARG A 18 -18.78 -10.49 15.11
C ARG A 18 -17.67 -9.68 15.79
N PRO A 19 -16.88 -10.31 16.67
CA PRO A 19 -15.66 -9.72 17.22
C PRO A 19 -14.73 -9.26 16.10
N ARG A 20 -14.46 -7.95 16.03
CA ARG A 20 -13.75 -7.35 14.90
C ARG A 20 -13.04 -6.06 15.27
N LEU A 21 -11.94 -5.80 14.59
CA LEU A 21 -11.07 -4.64 14.79
C LEU A 21 -10.77 -3.96 13.46
N PHE A 22 -10.64 -2.64 13.50
CA PHE A 22 -9.84 -1.89 12.55
C PHE A 22 -8.39 -1.82 13.05
N VAL A 23 -7.45 -2.20 12.19
CA VAL A 23 -6.02 -2.31 12.50
C VAL A 23 -5.24 -1.48 11.48
N THR A 24 -4.36 -0.62 11.95
CA THR A 24 -3.37 0.06 11.10
C THR A 24 -1.97 -0.42 11.46
N LEU A 25 -1.29 -1.02 10.48
CA LEU A 25 0.10 -1.45 10.57
C LEU A 25 0.97 -0.50 9.74
N THR A 26 2.00 0.05 10.35
CA THR A 26 2.86 1.06 9.72
C THR A 26 4.19 0.47 9.26
N ALA A 27 4.76 1.01 8.20
CA ALA A 27 6.17 0.79 7.90
C ALA A 27 7.05 1.42 9.00
N PRO A 28 8.25 0.88 9.26
CA PRO A 28 9.22 1.54 10.14
C PRO A 28 9.65 2.90 9.57
N SER A 29 10.43 3.65 10.36
CA SER A 29 11.15 4.80 9.83
C SER A 29 12.41 4.32 9.12
N PHE A 30 12.68 4.91 7.95
CA PHE A 30 13.92 4.71 7.18
C PHE A 30 14.81 5.96 7.23
N GLY A 31 14.51 6.89 8.12
CA GLY A 31 15.16 8.20 8.19
C GLY A 31 14.18 9.33 8.50
N PRO A 32 14.70 10.50 8.90
CA PRO A 32 13.87 11.66 9.21
C PRO A 32 13.31 12.28 7.93
N VAL A 33 12.01 12.53 7.91
CA VAL A 33 11.29 13.20 6.82
C VAL A 33 10.59 14.47 7.34
N HIS A 34 10.38 15.42 6.43
CA HIS A 34 9.54 16.59 6.68
C HIS A 34 8.11 16.16 7.00
N ARG A 35 7.51 16.81 7.99
CA ARG A 35 6.11 16.59 8.40
C ARG A 35 5.32 17.88 8.25
N ALA A 36 4.06 17.76 7.87
CA ALA A 36 3.10 18.86 7.97
C ALA A 36 2.56 18.98 9.39
N GLY A 37 2.03 20.15 9.72
CA GLY A 37 1.35 20.43 10.98
C GLY A 37 1.45 21.91 11.34
N ASP A 38 0.71 22.31 12.38
CA ASP A 38 0.75 23.67 12.92
C ASP A 38 2.01 23.91 13.75
N ASP A 39 2.61 22.82 14.25
CA ASP A 39 3.89 22.84 14.94
C ASP A 39 5.09 22.85 13.98
N ARG A 40 6.23 23.32 14.52
CA ARG A 40 7.52 23.23 13.84
C ARG A 40 7.83 21.80 13.38
N CYS A 41 8.32 21.68 12.16
CA CYS A 41 8.75 20.43 11.54
C CYS A 41 10.06 19.97 12.15
N ARG A 42 10.04 18.85 12.91
CA ARG A 42 11.24 18.21 13.47
C ARG A 42 12.22 19.21 14.13
N PRO A 43 11.79 20.05 15.09
CA PRO A 43 12.69 20.99 15.75
C PRO A 43 13.72 20.20 16.56
N ARG A 44 14.96 20.68 16.56
CA ARG A 44 16.07 20.08 17.31
C ARG A 44 16.78 21.20 18.07
N ARG A 45 16.84 21.09 19.41
CA ARG A 45 17.37 22.17 20.27
C ARG A 45 18.85 22.43 20.03
N ASP A 46 19.63 21.37 19.88
CA ASP A 46 21.10 21.47 19.75
C ASP A 46 21.54 21.69 18.29
N GLY A 47 20.58 21.86 17.37
CA GLY A 47 20.84 21.95 15.94
C GLY A 47 21.62 20.73 15.41
N GLY A 48 22.69 21.04 14.66
CA GLY A 48 23.62 20.08 14.11
C GLY A 48 23.31 19.69 12.65
N THR A 49 24.37 19.33 11.95
CA THR A 49 24.32 18.78 10.59
C THR A 49 24.65 17.30 10.62
N CYS A 50 24.11 16.55 9.66
CA CYS A 50 24.61 15.21 9.39
C CYS A 50 26.01 15.30 8.75
N GLU A 51 26.65 14.14 8.57
CA GLU A 51 27.94 14.03 7.86
C GLU A 51 27.91 14.59 6.42
N HIS A 52 26.73 14.62 5.79
CA HIS A 52 26.51 15.21 4.46
C HIS A 52 26.26 16.73 4.50
N GLY A 53 26.47 17.39 5.64
CA GLY A 53 26.30 18.83 5.81
C GLY A 53 24.84 19.33 5.81
N ARG A 54 23.85 18.43 5.84
CA ARG A 54 22.42 18.79 5.88
C ARG A 54 21.93 18.96 7.33
N PRO A 55 21.04 19.91 7.63
CA PRO A 55 20.47 20.07 8.96
C PRO A 55 19.75 18.80 9.45
N LEU A 56 19.97 18.42 10.71
CA LEU A 56 19.29 17.28 11.36
C LEU A 56 17.86 17.61 11.84
N GLY A 57 17.43 18.86 11.68
CA GLY A 57 16.08 19.35 11.95
C GLY A 57 15.69 20.44 10.94
N CYS A 58 14.40 20.71 10.82
CA CYS A 58 13.89 21.72 9.87
C CYS A 58 13.38 22.99 10.56
N ALA A 59 12.64 22.85 11.65
CA ALA A 59 12.00 23.91 12.44
C ALA A 59 11.00 24.82 11.69
N ALA A 60 10.85 24.71 10.36
CA ALA A 60 9.81 25.39 9.60
C ALA A 60 8.41 24.79 9.85
N VAL A 61 7.36 25.56 9.62
CA VAL A 61 5.98 25.05 9.64
C VAL A 61 5.58 24.74 8.20
N HIS A 62 5.04 23.54 7.96
CA HIS A 62 4.66 23.10 6.62
C HIS A 62 3.15 22.83 6.55
N ALA A 63 2.48 23.45 5.59
CA ALA A 63 1.11 23.11 5.23
C ALA A 63 1.02 21.66 4.72
N SER A 64 -0.15 21.03 4.88
CA SER A 64 -0.41 19.63 4.48
C SER A 64 -0.19 19.34 2.99
N GLY A 65 -0.38 20.36 2.13
CA GLY A 65 -0.15 20.29 0.69
C GLY A 65 1.29 20.61 0.25
N SER A 66 2.19 20.96 1.17
CA SER A 66 3.54 21.38 0.82
C SER A 66 4.33 20.23 0.16
N PRO A 67 5.02 20.47 -0.97
CA PRO A 67 5.69 19.41 -1.74
C PRO A 67 6.88 18.80 -1.01
N VAL A 68 7.42 19.47 0.01
CA VAL A 68 8.52 18.94 0.82
C VAL A 68 8.04 17.91 1.84
N VAL A 69 6.75 17.89 2.19
CA VAL A 69 6.20 16.98 3.20
C VAL A 69 6.36 15.53 2.75
N GLY A 70 6.98 14.71 3.59
CA GLY A 70 7.33 13.33 3.28
C GLY A 70 8.68 13.15 2.61
N GLN A 71 9.32 14.21 2.12
CA GLN A 71 10.71 14.13 1.63
C GLN A 71 11.68 14.01 2.82
N PRO A 72 12.83 13.32 2.63
CA PRO A 72 13.83 13.20 3.67
C PRO A 72 14.50 14.55 3.96
N LEU A 73 14.90 14.78 5.22
CA LEU A 73 15.69 15.97 5.58
C LEU A 73 17.08 15.94 4.90
N CYS A 74 17.63 14.74 4.71
CA CYS A 74 18.84 14.47 3.96
C CYS A 74 18.61 13.19 3.16
N THR A 75 18.74 13.29 1.83
CA THR A 75 18.58 12.14 0.93
C THR A 75 19.60 11.06 1.22
N ASP A 76 20.83 11.43 1.56
CA ASP A 76 21.93 10.48 1.72
C ASP A 76 21.88 9.77 3.08
N CYS A 77 21.24 10.37 4.09
CA CYS A 77 20.95 9.71 5.37
C CYS A 77 19.69 8.82 5.34
N TYR A 78 18.89 8.84 4.27
CA TYR A 78 17.67 8.05 4.18
C TYR A 78 17.97 6.65 3.67
N ASP A 79 17.52 5.63 4.39
CA ASP A 79 17.72 4.23 4.06
C ASP A 79 16.73 3.75 2.98
N TYR A 80 17.03 4.12 1.73
CA TYR A 80 16.27 3.70 0.56
C TYR A 80 16.28 2.18 0.35
N THR A 81 17.40 1.52 0.67
CA THR A 81 17.56 0.08 0.53
C THR A 81 16.58 -0.66 1.43
N ALA A 82 16.56 -0.35 2.73
CA ALA A 82 15.62 -0.97 3.65
C ALA A 82 14.17 -0.62 3.30
N HIS A 83 13.89 0.60 2.81
CA HIS A 83 12.54 0.97 2.36
C HIS A 83 12.05 0.07 1.23
N VAL A 84 12.82 -0.04 0.14
CA VAL A 84 12.44 -0.86 -1.02
C VAL A 84 12.35 -2.35 -0.66
N LEU A 85 13.30 -2.86 0.12
CA LEU A 85 13.27 -4.26 0.56
C LEU A 85 12.07 -4.53 1.48
N TRP A 86 11.71 -3.57 2.34
CA TRP A 86 10.50 -3.66 3.16
C TRP A 86 9.24 -3.72 2.30
N HIS A 87 9.11 -2.87 1.27
CA HIS A 87 8.00 -2.91 0.32
C HIS A 87 7.90 -4.26 -0.41
N GLY A 88 9.03 -4.77 -0.94
CA GLY A 88 9.07 -6.06 -1.64
C GLY A 88 8.64 -7.23 -0.75
N HIS A 89 8.89 -7.12 0.55
CA HIS A 89 8.54 -8.12 1.56
C HIS A 89 7.25 -7.83 2.35
N ALA A 90 6.54 -6.73 2.08
CA ALA A 90 5.33 -6.36 2.81
C ALA A 90 4.26 -7.46 2.81
N GLY A 91 4.14 -8.20 1.70
CA GLY A 91 3.27 -9.38 1.63
C GLY A 91 3.70 -10.53 2.55
N LYS A 92 5.01 -10.77 2.70
CA LYS A 92 5.57 -11.80 3.61
C LYS A 92 5.44 -11.37 5.08
N LEU A 93 5.64 -10.08 5.37
CA LEU A 93 5.36 -9.51 6.69
C LEU A 93 3.90 -9.68 7.06
N TRP A 94 2.97 -9.43 6.13
CA TRP A 94 1.54 -9.61 6.33
C TRP A 94 1.18 -11.09 6.58
N ASP A 95 1.71 -12.02 5.78
CA ASP A 95 1.49 -13.46 5.98
C ASP A 95 1.92 -13.92 7.38
N ARG A 96 3.15 -13.54 7.79
CA ARG A 96 3.67 -13.85 9.13
C ARG A 96 2.85 -13.19 10.24
N PHE A 97 2.36 -11.99 10.01
CA PHE A 97 1.44 -11.32 10.93
C PHE A 97 0.15 -12.11 11.14
N VAL A 98 -0.52 -12.53 10.05
CA VAL A 98 -1.76 -13.31 10.13
C VAL A 98 -1.53 -14.68 10.77
N ILE A 99 -0.41 -15.35 10.47
CA ILE A 99 -0.01 -16.60 11.16
C ILE A 99 0.17 -16.34 12.66
N GLY A 100 0.89 -15.27 13.03
CA GLY A 100 1.15 -14.92 14.42
C GLY A 100 -0.12 -14.60 15.22
N VAL A 101 -1.08 -13.89 14.62
CA VAL A 101 -2.37 -13.59 15.26
C VAL A 101 -3.14 -14.89 15.54
N ARG A 102 -3.25 -15.79 14.55
CA ARG A 102 -3.93 -17.09 14.74
C ARG A 102 -3.29 -17.93 15.83
N ARG A 103 -1.94 -18.01 15.84
CA ARG A 103 -1.19 -18.76 16.85
C ARG A 103 -1.38 -18.19 18.26
N HIS A 104 -1.37 -16.86 18.39
CA HIS A 104 -1.58 -16.21 19.69
C HIS A 104 -3.01 -16.39 20.18
N LEU A 105 -4.01 -16.25 19.30
CA LEU A 105 -5.41 -16.54 19.64
C LEU A 105 -5.60 -17.97 20.12
N ALA A 106 -5.07 -18.96 19.37
CA ALA A 106 -5.12 -20.36 19.77
C ALA A 106 -4.52 -20.58 21.16
N THR A 107 -3.32 -20.05 21.39
CA THR A 107 -2.63 -20.17 22.69
C THR A 107 -3.44 -19.52 23.82
N SER A 108 -4.01 -18.34 23.59
CA SER A 108 -4.85 -17.64 24.57
C SER A 108 -6.15 -18.37 24.90
N ALA A 109 -6.62 -19.24 24.01
CA ALA A 109 -7.82 -20.04 24.17
C ALA A 109 -7.53 -21.47 24.68
N GLY A 110 -6.26 -21.80 24.99
CA GLY A 110 -5.87 -23.15 25.40
C GLY A 110 -5.89 -24.18 24.27
N LEU A 111 -5.85 -23.73 23.01
CA LEU A 111 -5.94 -24.58 21.83
C LEU A 111 -4.55 -24.88 21.26
N VAL A 112 -4.39 -26.09 20.71
CA VAL A 112 -3.24 -26.43 19.87
C VAL A 112 -3.27 -25.57 18.61
N GLN A 113 -2.17 -24.87 18.31
CA GLN A 113 -2.10 -23.89 17.22
C GLN A 113 -2.48 -24.46 15.84
N SER A 114 -2.16 -25.73 15.57
CA SER A 114 -2.51 -26.41 14.32
C SER A 114 -4.01 -26.66 14.16
N ARG A 115 -4.75 -26.76 15.27
CA ARG A 115 -6.21 -27.00 15.30
C ARG A 115 -7.05 -25.73 15.34
N PHE A 116 -6.42 -24.55 15.26
CA PHE A 116 -7.17 -23.28 15.31
C PHE A 116 -8.31 -23.23 14.28
N ALA A 117 -8.09 -23.76 13.08
CA ALA A 117 -9.08 -23.75 12.00
C ALA A 117 -10.35 -24.58 12.30
N ASP A 118 -10.25 -25.55 13.21
CA ASP A 118 -11.38 -26.39 13.64
C ASP A 118 -12.29 -25.65 14.62
N HIS A 119 -11.81 -24.55 15.21
CA HIS A 119 -12.51 -23.78 16.25
C HIS A 119 -12.87 -22.37 15.82
N ALA A 120 -12.09 -21.75 14.93
CA ALA A 120 -12.30 -20.36 14.53
C ALA A 120 -11.62 -20.03 13.20
N ARG A 121 -12.11 -18.98 12.56
CA ARG A 121 -11.50 -18.43 11.35
C ARG A 121 -11.19 -16.95 11.50
N LEU A 122 -9.93 -16.60 11.28
CA LEU A 122 -9.51 -15.20 11.19
C LEU A 122 -9.75 -14.68 9.78
N SER A 123 -10.86 -13.98 9.60
CA SER A 123 -11.22 -13.32 8.35
C SER A 123 -10.69 -11.89 8.36
N PHE A 124 -10.16 -11.44 7.24
CA PHE A 124 -9.71 -10.06 7.11
C PHE A 124 -9.94 -9.53 5.71
N ALA A 125 -9.94 -8.21 5.62
CA ALA A 125 -9.61 -7.52 4.40
C ALA A 125 -8.73 -6.31 4.70
N ARG A 126 -7.76 -6.07 3.81
CA ARG A 126 -6.71 -5.08 3.98
C ARG A 126 -6.59 -4.18 2.77
N VAL A 127 -6.21 -2.94 3.03
CA VAL A 127 -5.86 -1.90 2.07
C VAL A 127 -4.43 -1.47 2.34
N ALA A 128 -3.61 -1.43 1.29
CA ALA A 128 -2.29 -0.80 1.32
C ALA A 128 -2.42 0.64 0.83
N GLU A 129 -1.97 1.60 1.63
CA GLU A 129 -2.00 3.03 1.31
C GLU A 129 -0.61 3.62 1.42
N TYR A 130 -0.22 4.45 0.46
CA TYR A 130 1.04 5.20 0.56
C TYR A 130 0.86 6.45 1.40
N GLN A 131 1.75 6.61 2.36
CA GLN A 131 1.87 7.87 3.08
C GLN A 131 2.61 8.91 2.24
N LYS A 132 2.56 10.18 2.69
CA LYS A 132 3.34 11.28 2.09
C LYS A 132 4.84 10.98 1.96
N ARG A 133 5.40 10.16 2.86
CA ARG A 133 6.79 9.65 2.78
C ARG A 133 7.00 8.48 1.83
N ALA A 134 6.05 8.21 0.93
CA ALA A 134 6.06 7.11 -0.02
C ALA A 134 6.20 5.69 0.58
N ALA A 135 5.98 5.52 1.88
CA ALA A 135 5.96 4.22 2.53
C ALA A 135 4.53 3.69 2.66
N VAL A 136 4.33 2.41 2.33
CA VAL A 136 3.03 1.73 2.43
C VAL A 136 2.68 1.46 3.90
N HIS A 137 1.47 1.83 4.29
CA HIS A 137 0.80 1.41 5.51
C HIS A 137 -0.33 0.46 5.16
N ILE A 138 -0.64 -0.47 6.05
CA ILE A 138 -1.72 -1.43 5.86
C ILE A 138 -2.83 -1.14 6.85
N HIS A 139 -3.99 -0.76 6.31
CA HIS A 139 -5.24 -0.71 7.03
C HIS A 139 -5.96 -2.03 6.86
N ALA A 140 -6.45 -2.65 7.93
CA ALA A 140 -7.15 -3.91 7.85
C ALA A 140 -8.36 -3.94 8.76
N VAL A 141 -9.46 -4.50 8.26
CA VAL A 141 -10.53 -4.99 9.12
C VAL A 141 -10.25 -6.47 9.37
N VAL A 142 -10.13 -6.83 10.63
CA VAL A 142 -9.95 -8.21 11.09
C VAL A 142 -11.20 -8.61 11.85
N ARG A 143 -11.77 -9.77 11.52
CA ARG A 143 -12.99 -10.33 12.09
C ARG A 143 -12.74 -11.78 12.46
N LEU A 144 -13.20 -12.20 13.63
CA LEU A 144 -13.19 -13.59 14.02
C LEU A 144 -14.56 -14.21 13.72
N ASP A 145 -14.54 -15.29 12.94
CA ASP A 145 -15.71 -16.08 12.59
C ASP A 145 -15.61 -17.48 13.23
N GLY A 146 -16.71 -18.23 13.21
CA GLY A 146 -16.67 -19.67 13.48
C GLY A 146 -15.85 -20.45 12.43
N PRO A 147 -15.56 -21.74 12.67
CA PRO A 147 -14.70 -22.55 11.81
C PRO A 147 -15.20 -22.61 10.36
N SER A 148 -16.52 -22.63 10.15
CA SER A 148 -17.11 -22.67 8.80
C SER A 148 -17.15 -21.30 8.11
N GLY A 149 -16.73 -20.23 8.79
CA GLY A 149 -16.69 -18.87 8.26
C GLY A 149 -17.87 -18.00 8.70
N PRO A 150 -18.28 -16.98 7.91
CA PRO A 150 -19.16 -15.91 8.38
C PRO A 150 -20.55 -16.35 8.86
N SER A 151 -21.05 -17.50 8.36
CA SER A 151 -22.34 -18.06 8.76
C SER A 151 -22.31 -18.79 10.10
N ASP A 152 -21.12 -19.04 10.63
CA ASP A 152 -20.89 -19.79 11.85
C ASP A 152 -20.57 -18.85 13.01
N GLU A 153 -21.03 -19.20 14.21
CA GLU A 153 -20.89 -18.36 15.39
C GLU A 153 -19.42 -18.36 15.85
N PRO A 154 -18.83 -17.21 16.17
CA PRO A 154 -17.49 -17.17 16.72
C PRO A 154 -17.49 -17.86 18.09
N PRO A 155 -16.36 -18.45 18.48
CA PRO A 155 -16.26 -19.07 19.80
C PRO A 155 -16.43 -18.01 20.90
N VAL A 156 -17.01 -18.41 22.03
CA VAL A 156 -17.29 -17.53 23.19
C VAL A 156 -16.03 -16.83 23.72
N TRP A 157 -14.86 -17.47 23.62
CA TRP A 157 -13.59 -16.88 24.03
C TRP A 157 -13.11 -15.77 23.07
N GLY A 158 -13.66 -15.67 21.87
CA GLY A 158 -13.17 -14.89 20.76
C GLY A 158 -13.48 -13.40 20.83
N THR A 159 -13.18 -12.70 21.93
CA THR A 159 -13.53 -11.28 22.09
C THR A 159 -12.63 -10.33 21.27
N ALA A 160 -13.12 -9.10 21.02
CA ALA A 160 -12.34 -8.05 20.36
C ALA A 160 -11.02 -7.76 21.09
N ASP A 161 -11.02 -7.80 22.43
CA ASP A 161 -9.81 -7.59 23.25
C ASP A 161 -8.78 -8.69 23.05
N ARG A 162 -9.21 -9.95 22.93
CA ARG A 162 -8.29 -11.06 22.63
C ARG A 162 -7.69 -10.91 21.23
N ILE A 163 -8.47 -10.47 20.25
CA ILE A 163 -7.95 -10.14 18.92
C ILE A 163 -6.94 -8.99 19.02
N ALA A 164 -7.22 -7.97 19.83
CA ALA A 164 -6.35 -6.80 19.95
C ALA A 164 -5.02 -7.17 20.62
N GLY A 165 -5.07 -8.00 21.66
CA GLY A 165 -3.90 -8.60 22.29
C GLY A 165 -3.07 -9.42 21.29
N ALA A 166 -3.73 -10.28 20.51
CA ALA A 166 -3.08 -11.10 19.49
C ALA A 166 -2.43 -10.28 18.37
N VAL A 167 -3.08 -9.21 17.92
CA VAL A 167 -2.52 -8.26 16.94
C VAL A 167 -1.26 -7.62 17.50
N ARG A 168 -1.32 -7.01 18.70
CA ARG A 168 -0.14 -6.37 19.32
C ARG A 168 1.01 -7.36 19.54
N ALA A 169 0.70 -8.58 20.00
CA ALA A 169 1.69 -9.62 20.20
C ALA A 169 2.33 -10.08 18.88
N SER A 170 1.53 -10.25 17.82
CA SER A 170 2.01 -10.65 16.50
C SER A 170 2.92 -9.59 15.89
N VAL A 171 2.50 -8.32 15.88
CA VAL A 171 3.28 -7.23 15.27
C VAL A 171 4.68 -7.13 15.91
N LYS A 172 4.78 -7.23 17.24
CA LYS A 172 6.05 -7.20 17.97
C LYS A 172 7.00 -8.36 17.62
N ARG A 173 6.46 -9.49 17.17
CA ARG A 173 7.24 -10.72 16.91
C ARG A 173 7.55 -10.95 15.43
N VAL A 174 6.78 -10.35 14.53
CA VAL A 174 6.98 -10.54 13.09
C VAL A 174 8.36 -10.03 12.68
N LEU A 175 9.11 -10.92 12.05
CA LEU A 175 10.45 -10.66 11.55
C LEU A 175 10.61 -11.39 10.22
N VAL A 176 11.13 -10.69 9.22
CA VAL A 176 11.50 -11.26 7.92
C VAL A 176 12.95 -10.88 7.64
N ARG A 177 13.80 -11.87 7.40
CA ARG A 177 15.17 -11.66 6.91
C ARG A 177 15.16 -11.71 5.38
N THR A 178 15.87 -10.78 4.77
CA THR A 178 16.16 -10.85 3.33
C THR A 178 17.23 -11.90 3.08
N PRO A 179 17.33 -12.46 1.87
CA PRO A 179 18.55 -13.14 1.45
C PRO A 179 19.77 -12.23 1.67
N TYR A 180 20.89 -12.82 2.08
CA TYR A 180 22.18 -12.13 2.10
C TYR A 180 22.58 -11.79 0.67
N SER A 181 22.99 -10.55 0.43
CA SER A 181 23.63 -10.14 -0.82
C SER A 181 24.94 -9.43 -0.48
N PRO A 182 26.06 -9.70 -1.18
CA PRO A 182 27.33 -9.01 -0.92
C PRO A 182 27.24 -7.48 -0.99
N ALA A 183 26.31 -6.93 -1.78
CA ALA A 183 26.15 -5.48 -1.96
C ALA A 183 25.43 -4.77 -0.79
N VAL A 184 24.60 -5.50 -0.03
CA VAL A 184 23.71 -4.89 0.98
C VAL A 184 23.63 -5.66 2.31
N GLY A 185 24.27 -6.82 2.40
CA GLY A 185 24.21 -7.72 3.55
C GLY A 185 22.86 -8.41 3.72
N GLU A 186 22.60 -8.88 4.94
CA GLU A 186 21.28 -9.36 5.37
C GLU A 186 20.52 -8.24 6.08
N VAL A 187 19.31 -7.92 5.62
CA VAL A 187 18.44 -6.91 6.23
C VAL A 187 17.33 -7.60 7.02
N THR A 188 17.13 -7.16 8.27
CA THR A 188 16.03 -7.61 9.12
C THR A 188 14.85 -6.63 9.02
N LEU A 189 13.72 -7.11 8.52
CA LEU A 189 12.51 -6.33 8.28
C LEU A 189 11.45 -6.60 9.36
N ARG A 190 10.83 -5.54 9.87
CA ARG A 190 9.79 -5.55 10.91
C ARG A 190 8.72 -4.51 10.61
N TRP A 191 7.58 -4.59 11.28
CA TRP A 191 6.61 -3.49 11.30
C TRP A 191 7.15 -2.30 12.10
N GLY A 192 6.63 -1.11 11.82
CA GLY A 192 6.88 0.09 12.61
C GLY A 192 6.29 0.00 14.03
N THR A 193 6.72 0.91 14.89
CA THR A 193 6.28 0.98 16.29
C THR A 193 4.85 1.51 16.45
N GLN A 194 4.38 2.30 15.49
CA GLN A 194 3.02 2.83 15.49
C GLN A 194 2.06 1.73 15.03
N ILE A 195 1.17 1.32 15.92
CA ILE A 195 0.10 0.36 15.67
C ILE A 195 -1.15 0.97 16.25
N ASP A 196 -2.22 1.02 15.46
CA ASP A 196 -3.53 1.45 15.92
C ASP A 196 -4.50 0.27 15.82
N THR A 197 -5.21 -0.01 16.91
CA THR A 197 -6.20 -1.08 16.99
C THR A 197 -7.46 -0.53 17.63
N ARG A 198 -8.55 -0.48 16.87
CA ARG A 198 -9.83 0.03 17.33
C ARG A 198 -10.90 -1.05 17.17
N PRO A 199 -11.57 -1.47 18.25
CA PRO A 199 -12.77 -2.28 18.13
C PRO A 199 -13.83 -1.60 17.26
N LEU A 200 -14.58 -2.38 16.49
CA LEU A 200 -15.76 -1.87 15.79
C LEU A 200 -17.01 -2.38 16.51
N HIS A 201 -17.57 -1.53 17.37
CA HIS A 201 -18.79 -1.80 18.13
C HIS A 201 -20.05 -1.43 17.34
N THR A 202 -21.14 -2.11 17.66
CA THR A 202 -22.49 -1.87 17.11
C THR A 202 -23.39 -1.08 18.08
N ASP A 203 -22.86 -0.55 19.18
CA ASP A 203 -23.67 -0.08 20.32
C ASP A 203 -24.23 1.35 20.16
N GLY A 204 -24.17 1.89 18.95
CA GLY A 204 -24.89 3.11 18.53
C GLY A 204 -25.53 2.84 17.17
N ASP A 205 -26.44 3.70 16.73
CA ASP A 205 -27.12 3.61 15.43
C ASP A 205 -26.16 3.14 14.30
N GLY A 206 -26.67 2.48 13.25
CA GLY A 206 -25.84 1.90 12.18
C GLY A 206 -24.82 2.84 11.49
N SER A 207 -24.75 4.12 11.89
CA SER A 207 -23.77 5.14 11.52
C SER A 207 -22.32 4.74 11.74
N ALA A 208 -21.96 4.04 12.84
CA ALA A 208 -20.55 3.67 13.07
C ALA A 208 -20.02 2.62 12.07
N ASP A 209 -20.86 1.64 11.72
CA ASP A 209 -20.52 0.59 10.76
C ASP A 209 -20.52 1.11 9.32
N ASP A 210 -21.48 1.97 8.96
CA ASP A 210 -21.48 2.65 7.67
C ASP A 210 -20.33 3.67 7.59
N ALA A 211 -19.94 4.34 8.68
CA ALA A 211 -18.75 5.19 8.73
C ALA A 211 -17.47 4.39 8.55
N VAL A 212 -17.34 3.19 9.13
CA VAL A 212 -16.16 2.32 8.93
C VAL A 212 -16.16 1.71 7.54
N ALA A 213 -17.32 1.32 7.01
CA ALA A 213 -17.45 0.86 5.63
C ALA A 213 -17.15 1.98 4.63
N ALA A 214 -17.61 3.21 4.89
CA ALA A 214 -17.30 4.42 4.13
C ALA A 214 -15.83 4.83 4.29
N TYR A 215 -15.25 4.66 5.47
CA TYR A 215 -13.85 4.91 5.76
C TYR A 215 -12.96 3.92 5.01
N VAL A 216 -13.26 2.62 5.07
CA VAL A 216 -12.59 1.60 4.26
C VAL A 216 -12.84 1.83 2.77
N ALA A 217 -14.04 2.21 2.35
CA ALA A 217 -14.35 2.54 0.96
C ALA A 217 -13.57 3.75 0.47
N LYS A 218 -13.40 4.79 1.31
CA LYS A 218 -12.54 5.96 1.05
C LYS A 218 -11.13 5.52 0.70
N TYR A 219 -10.58 4.50 1.35
CA TYR A 219 -9.24 3.97 1.02
C TYR A 219 -9.22 3.06 -0.20
N VAL A 220 -10.34 2.40 -0.53
CA VAL A 220 -10.45 1.58 -1.75
C VAL A 220 -10.55 2.46 -3.01
N THR A 221 -11.15 3.64 -2.91
CA THR A 221 -11.28 4.59 -4.02
C THR A 221 -10.09 5.53 -4.18
N LYS A 222 -9.27 5.70 -3.14
CA LYS A 222 -8.01 6.45 -3.21
C LYS A 222 -6.95 5.63 -3.93
N GLY A 223 -6.86 5.79 -5.25
CA GLY A 223 -5.84 5.17 -6.08
C GLY A 223 -4.42 5.67 -5.77
N ALA A 224 -3.41 4.96 -6.28
CA ALA A 224 -2.00 5.36 -6.17
C ALA A 224 -1.76 6.79 -6.70
N SER A 225 -2.55 7.24 -7.68
CA SER A 225 -2.54 8.60 -8.24
C SER A 225 -2.85 9.70 -7.22
N GLU A 226 -3.74 9.48 -6.25
CA GLU A 226 -4.06 10.47 -5.21
C GLU A 226 -2.98 10.58 -4.12
N THR A 227 -2.16 9.52 -3.96
CA THR A 227 -1.03 9.53 -3.03
C THR A 227 0.26 10.09 -3.64
N GLY A 228 0.34 10.20 -4.97
CA GLY A 228 1.54 10.66 -5.69
C GLY A 228 2.76 9.75 -5.50
N ALA A 229 2.55 8.52 -5.02
CA ALA A 229 3.62 7.57 -4.76
C ALA A 229 3.76 6.62 -5.95
N GLY A 230 4.67 6.96 -6.87
CA GLY A 230 4.96 6.14 -8.04
C GLY A 230 4.33 6.66 -9.34
N THR A 231 4.23 5.78 -10.33
CA THR A 231 3.58 6.01 -11.62
C THR A 231 2.42 5.03 -11.81
N ASP A 232 1.45 5.40 -12.63
CA ASP A 232 0.30 4.56 -13.00
C ASP A 232 0.62 3.48 -14.04
N HIS A 233 1.78 3.62 -14.70
CA HIS A 233 2.30 2.70 -15.70
C HIS A 233 3.65 2.12 -15.26
N LYS A 234 3.98 0.95 -15.79
CA LYS A 234 5.27 0.28 -15.55
C LYS A 234 6.42 1.08 -16.16
N LEU A 235 7.55 1.07 -15.46
CA LEU A 235 8.82 1.61 -15.93
C LEU A 235 9.62 0.45 -16.50
N SER A 236 10.01 0.57 -17.76
CA SER A 236 10.73 -0.45 -18.52
C SER A 236 12.21 -0.10 -18.73
N THR A 237 12.57 1.17 -18.59
CA THR A 237 13.95 1.65 -18.72
C THR A 237 14.37 2.59 -17.58
N CYS A 238 15.68 2.82 -17.44
CA CYS A 238 16.18 3.87 -16.56
C CYS A 238 15.78 5.28 -17.02
N ASP A 239 15.58 5.50 -18.32
CA ASP A 239 15.16 6.80 -18.85
C ASP A 239 13.72 7.13 -18.46
N ASP A 240 12.84 6.11 -18.41
CA ASP A 240 11.49 6.25 -17.87
C ASP A 240 11.54 6.76 -16.42
N ILE A 241 12.47 6.23 -15.61
CA ILE A 241 12.68 6.68 -14.23
C ILE A 241 13.20 8.11 -14.20
N ASN A 242 14.03 8.55 -15.16
CA ASN A 242 14.60 9.90 -15.18
C ASN A 242 13.60 10.96 -15.64
N THR A 243 12.67 10.58 -16.51
CA THR A 243 11.67 11.49 -17.10
C THR A 243 10.34 11.50 -16.33
N ALA A 244 10.09 10.53 -15.45
CA ALA A 244 8.87 10.47 -14.65
C ALA A 244 8.59 11.79 -13.88
N ALA A 245 7.36 12.28 -13.91
CA ALA A 245 6.93 13.49 -13.21
C ALA A 245 6.69 13.22 -11.70
N VAL A 246 7.78 12.96 -10.96
CA VAL A 246 7.76 12.60 -9.53
C VAL A 246 8.78 13.41 -8.73
N THR A 247 8.61 13.44 -7.40
CA THR A 247 9.57 14.09 -6.49
C THR A 247 10.93 13.39 -6.54
N GLY A 248 12.00 14.11 -6.15
CA GLY A 248 13.34 13.53 -6.07
C GLY A 248 13.39 12.29 -5.17
N HIS A 249 12.68 12.31 -4.04
CA HIS A 249 12.57 11.17 -3.12
C HIS A 249 11.96 9.92 -3.79
N VAL A 250 10.84 10.07 -4.50
CA VAL A 250 10.18 8.98 -5.23
C VAL A 250 11.06 8.47 -6.36
N ARG A 251 11.74 9.36 -7.09
CA ARG A 251 12.69 8.98 -8.13
C ARG A 251 13.84 8.13 -7.57
N THR A 252 14.39 8.49 -6.41
CA THR A 252 15.44 7.71 -5.74
C THR A 252 14.94 6.34 -5.30
N LEU A 253 13.70 6.22 -4.81
CA LEU A 253 13.09 4.91 -4.54
C LEU A 253 12.95 4.05 -5.80
N MET A 254 12.54 4.63 -6.94
CA MET A 254 12.47 3.93 -8.23
C MET A 254 13.84 3.44 -8.69
N ARG A 255 14.86 4.31 -8.63
CA ARG A 255 16.25 3.94 -8.96
C ARG A 255 16.75 2.83 -8.03
N THR A 256 16.43 2.90 -6.74
CA THR A 256 16.80 1.87 -5.77
C THR A 256 16.13 0.53 -6.10
N CYS A 257 14.85 0.52 -6.49
CA CYS A 257 14.19 -0.68 -7.01
C CYS A 257 14.91 -1.24 -8.25
N TRP A 258 15.37 -0.36 -9.14
CA TRP A 258 16.05 -0.76 -10.36
C TRP A 258 17.41 -1.42 -10.10
N ASN A 259 18.18 -0.83 -9.19
CA ASN A 259 19.50 -1.30 -8.78
C ASN A 259 19.38 -2.64 -8.03
N LEU A 260 18.56 -2.69 -6.98
CA LEU A 260 18.33 -3.92 -6.21
C LEU A 260 17.71 -5.02 -7.06
N GLY A 261 16.86 -4.69 -8.02
CA GLY A 261 16.27 -5.65 -8.96
C GLY A 261 17.27 -6.22 -9.98
N GLY A 262 18.50 -5.69 -10.05
CA GLY A 262 19.60 -6.29 -10.80
C GLY A 262 20.40 -7.33 -10.02
N LEU A 263 20.17 -7.44 -8.70
CA LEU A 263 20.88 -8.40 -7.85
C LEU A 263 20.23 -9.79 -7.95
N PRO A 264 20.99 -10.87 -8.24
CA PRO A 264 20.45 -12.22 -8.37
C PRO A 264 19.69 -12.69 -7.13
N GLU A 265 20.14 -12.30 -5.94
CA GLU A 265 19.53 -12.70 -4.67
C GLU A 265 18.12 -12.14 -4.48
N TYR A 266 17.78 -11.07 -5.21
CA TYR A 266 16.47 -10.41 -5.18
C TYR A 266 15.64 -10.66 -6.44
N ALA A 267 16.08 -11.55 -7.35
CA ALA A 267 15.34 -11.92 -8.55
C ALA A 267 13.86 -12.31 -8.26
N PRO A 268 13.53 -13.09 -7.21
CA PRO A 268 12.13 -13.45 -6.90
C PRO A 268 11.23 -12.28 -6.49
N LEU A 269 11.80 -11.12 -6.17
CA LEU A 269 11.04 -9.92 -5.82
C LEU A 269 10.60 -9.14 -7.07
N HIS A 270 11.25 -9.35 -8.21
CA HIS A 270 11.01 -8.64 -9.47
C HIS A 270 10.96 -7.11 -9.32
N LEU A 271 11.87 -6.53 -8.53
CA LEU A 271 11.80 -5.11 -8.11
C LEU A 271 11.74 -4.12 -9.27
N ARG A 272 12.40 -4.41 -10.39
CA ARG A 272 12.32 -3.58 -11.63
C ARG A 272 10.88 -3.48 -12.16
N ALA A 273 10.18 -4.61 -12.26
CA ALA A 273 8.79 -4.66 -12.72
C ALA A 273 7.82 -3.88 -11.81
N TRP A 274 8.20 -3.71 -10.54
CA TRP A 274 7.42 -3.01 -9.51
C TRP A 274 8.03 -1.64 -9.13
N ALA A 275 8.96 -1.09 -9.93
CA ALA A 275 9.55 0.21 -9.65
C ALA A 275 8.51 1.33 -9.67
N HIS A 276 7.51 1.23 -10.57
CA HIS A 276 6.36 2.14 -10.62
C HIS A 276 5.53 2.17 -9.33
N THR A 277 5.55 1.10 -8.53
CA THR A 277 4.95 1.01 -7.18
C THR A 277 6.03 0.96 -6.09
N LEU A 278 7.21 1.52 -6.34
CA LEU A 278 8.29 1.66 -5.37
C LEU A 278 8.67 0.33 -4.69
N GLY A 279 8.55 -0.79 -5.42
CA GLY A 279 8.85 -2.14 -4.95
C GLY A 279 7.69 -2.86 -4.25
N TYR A 280 6.55 -2.19 -3.99
CA TYR A 280 5.39 -2.86 -3.42
C TYR A 280 4.68 -3.68 -4.50
N ARG A 281 4.75 -5.01 -4.35
CA ARG A 281 4.22 -5.98 -5.30
C ARG A 281 2.85 -6.57 -4.94
N GLY A 282 2.21 -6.05 -3.89
CA GLY A 282 0.92 -6.54 -3.42
C GLY A 282 -0.25 -5.83 -4.11
N HIS A 283 -1.43 -6.43 -4.08
CA HIS A 283 -2.65 -5.70 -4.42
C HIS A 283 -2.92 -4.63 -3.36
N ILE A 284 -3.39 -3.46 -3.80
CA ILE A 284 -3.85 -2.38 -2.92
C ILE A 284 -4.96 -2.91 -2.02
N LEU A 285 -5.95 -3.59 -2.58
CA LEU A 285 -7.03 -4.25 -1.83
C LEU A 285 -6.87 -5.76 -1.86
N THR A 286 -6.80 -6.39 -0.68
CA THR A 286 -6.80 -7.86 -0.55
C THR A 286 -7.83 -8.28 0.49
N LYS A 287 -8.56 -9.37 0.25
CA LYS A 287 -9.45 -9.98 1.23
C LYS A 287 -9.17 -11.47 1.38
N SER A 288 -9.30 -11.99 2.58
CA SER A 288 -9.33 -13.43 2.83
C SER A 288 -10.55 -14.08 2.19
N ARG A 289 -10.47 -15.37 1.89
CA ARG A 289 -11.49 -16.10 1.09
C ARG A 289 -12.91 -16.02 1.66
N ALA A 290 -13.07 -16.07 2.99
CA ALA A 290 -14.38 -16.07 3.66
C ALA A 290 -14.83 -14.69 4.17
N TYR A 291 -14.06 -13.63 3.88
CA TYR A 291 -14.41 -12.30 4.39
C TYR A 291 -15.69 -11.74 3.73
N SER A 292 -15.83 -11.93 2.42
CA SER A 292 -16.90 -11.35 1.62
C SER A 292 -17.08 -12.14 0.31
N THR A 293 -18.20 -11.94 -0.40
CA THR A 293 -18.47 -12.52 -1.73
C THR A 293 -17.29 -12.39 -2.70
N THR A 294 -17.12 -13.31 -3.63
CA THR A 294 -15.99 -13.31 -4.58
C THR A 294 -16.19 -12.31 -5.72
N TYR A 295 -15.11 -11.78 -6.31
CA TYR A 295 -15.24 -10.94 -7.50
C TYR A 295 -15.82 -11.70 -8.69
N ALA A 296 -15.59 -13.02 -8.77
CA ALA A 296 -16.20 -13.87 -9.78
C ALA A 296 -17.72 -13.91 -9.65
N ALA A 297 -18.25 -14.12 -8.43
CA ALA A 297 -19.69 -14.09 -8.18
C ALA A 297 -20.30 -12.72 -8.54
N LEU A 298 -19.62 -11.62 -8.21
CA LEU A 298 -20.06 -10.26 -8.60
C LEU A 298 -20.02 -10.01 -10.10
N ARG A 299 -19.13 -10.67 -10.84
CA ARG A 299 -19.08 -10.55 -12.30
C ARG A 299 -20.19 -11.38 -12.94
N ALA A 300 -20.45 -12.58 -12.44
CA ALA A 300 -21.54 -13.43 -12.90
C ALA A 300 -22.91 -12.76 -12.67
N GLU A 301 -23.16 -12.25 -11.46
CA GLU A 301 -24.39 -11.51 -11.14
C GLU A 301 -24.61 -10.32 -12.09
N ARG A 302 -23.56 -9.52 -12.33
CA ARG A 302 -23.64 -8.39 -13.27
C ARG A 302 -23.90 -8.84 -14.70
N ALA A 303 -23.29 -9.93 -15.15
CA ALA A 303 -23.56 -10.48 -16.48
C ALA A 303 -25.02 -10.94 -16.62
N HIS A 304 -25.58 -11.60 -15.59
CA HIS A 304 -26.99 -11.98 -15.56
C HIS A 304 -27.93 -10.77 -15.54
N HIS A 305 -27.59 -9.72 -14.78
CA HIS A 305 -28.36 -8.48 -14.70
C HIS A 305 -28.38 -7.72 -16.04
N VAL A 306 -27.25 -7.66 -16.75
CA VAL A 306 -27.16 -7.05 -18.09
C VAL A 306 -27.96 -7.84 -19.14
N GLY A 307 -28.26 -9.12 -18.89
CA GLY A 307 -29.09 -9.95 -19.77
C GLY A 307 -30.61 -9.77 -19.66
N HIS A 308 -31.13 -9.00 -18.68
CA HIS A 308 -32.58 -8.99 -18.37
C HIS A 308 -33.21 -7.59 -18.22
N ALA A 309 -32.55 -6.52 -18.68
CA ALA A 309 -33.10 -5.17 -18.60
C ALA A 309 -33.23 -4.54 -19.99
N GLU A 310 -34.33 -4.81 -20.68
CA GLU A 310 -34.93 -3.81 -21.56
C GLU A 310 -35.78 -2.90 -20.67
N ILE A 311 -35.23 -1.76 -20.27
CA ILE A 311 -35.99 -0.71 -19.59
C ILE A 311 -36.63 0.12 -20.71
N PRO A 312 -37.97 0.13 -20.87
CA PRO A 312 -38.63 0.93 -21.90
C PRO A 312 -38.32 2.41 -21.69
N GLY A 313 -37.76 3.08 -22.70
CA GLY A 313 -37.42 4.50 -22.65
C GLY A 313 -35.98 4.84 -22.27
N THR A 314 -35.14 3.86 -21.91
CA THR A 314 -33.68 4.09 -21.84
C THR A 314 -33.02 3.64 -23.13
N ALA A 315 -32.45 4.57 -23.88
CA ALA A 315 -31.49 4.22 -24.92
C ALA A 315 -30.24 3.64 -24.25
N VAL A 316 -30.13 2.31 -24.23
CA VAL A 316 -28.88 1.66 -23.85
C VAL A 316 -27.92 1.88 -25.00
N GLU A 317 -27.02 2.86 -24.86
CA GLU A 317 -25.91 3.05 -25.78
C GLU A 317 -24.95 1.86 -25.62
N ARG A 318 -25.25 0.78 -26.35
CA ARG A 318 -24.46 -0.47 -26.38
C ARG A 318 -23.17 -0.31 -27.21
N THR A 319 -23.06 0.79 -27.94
CA THR A 319 -21.93 1.11 -28.80
C THR A 319 -20.92 1.94 -28.02
N TRP A 320 -20.07 1.26 -27.26
CA TRP A 320 -18.86 1.89 -26.74
C TRP A 320 -17.88 2.05 -27.91
N ARG A 321 -17.85 3.23 -28.53
CA ARG A 321 -16.76 3.59 -29.43
C ARG A 321 -15.58 4.00 -28.56
N TYR A 322 -14.42 3.40 -28.80
CA TYR A 322 -13.18 3.93 -28.26
C TYR A 322 -13.08 5.43 -28.60
N SER A 323 -13.21 6.27 -27.59
CA SER A 323 -13.16 7.74 -27.76
C SER A 323 -11.72 8.25 -27.90
N GLY A 324 -10.73 7.37 -27.69
CA GLY A 324 -9.32 7.70 -27.58
C GLY A 324 -8.76 7.35 -26.21
N SER A 325 -7.49 6.98 -26.20
CA SER A 325 -6.58 7.00 -25.07
C SER A 325 -5.27 7.53 -25.63
N GLY A 326 -4.67 8.48 -24.93
CA GLY A 326 -3.59 9.31 -25.48
C GLY A 326 -4.10 10.57 -26.18
N HIS A 327 -3.19 11.20 -26.90
CA HIS A 327 -3.40 12.50 -27.52
C HIS A 327 -4.42 12.45 -28.68
N THR A 328 -5.24 13.52 -28.85
CA THR A 328 -6.03 13.72 -30.08
C THR A 328 -5.12 13.78 -31.31
N PRO A 329 -5.58 13.62 -32.56
CA PRO A 329 -4.70 13.72 -33.73
C PRO A 329 -3.85 15.00 -33.76
N GLY A 330 -4.43 16.14 -33.34
CA GLY A 330 -3.69 17.39 -33.17
C GLY A 330 -2.69 17.35 -32.01
N ALA A 331 -3.07 16.78 -30.87
CA ALA A 331 -2.14 16.63 -29.75
C ALA A 331 -1.05 15.55 -30.02
N ALA A 332 -1.28 14.60 -30.93
CA ALA A 332 -0.30 13.62 -31.37
C ALA A 332 0.74 14.27 -32.28
N LEU A 333 0.33 15.23 -33.13
CA LEU A 333 1.25 16.07 -33.89
C LEU A 333 2.07 16.99 -32.97
N ILE A 334 1.44 17.58 -31.94
CA ILE A 334 2.17 18.37 -30.94
C ILE A 334 3.14 17.48 -30.15
N ALA A 335 2.72 16.28 -29.73
CA ALA A 335 3.57 15.34 -29.03
C ALA A 335 4.73 14.82 -29.92
N ALA A 336 4.49 14.60 -31.22
CA ALA A 336 5.52 14.25 -32.19
C ALA A 336 6.51 15.39 -32.39
N GLY A 337 6.03 16.64 -32.51
CA GLY A 337 6.88 17.83 -32.58
C GLY A 337 7.75 18.00 -31.33
N ILE A 338 7.16 17.83 -30.13
CA ILE A 338 7.91 17.85 -28.87
C ILE A 338 8.95 16.72 -28.83
N ALA A 339 8.61 15.53 -29.33
CA ALA A 339 9.53 14.39 -29.38
C ALA A 339 10.69 14.64 -30.37
N GLU A 340 10.42 15.23 -31.53
CA GLU A 340 11.42 15.65 -32.52
C GLU A 340 12.32 16.76 -31.96
N ASP A 341 11.76 17.78 -31.31
CA ASP A 341 12.52 18.85 -30.66
C ASP A 341 13.44 18.31 -29.56
N LEU A 342 12.94 17.36 -28.75
CA LEU A 342 13.73 16.69 -27.72
C LEU A 342 14.82 15.81 -28.33
N ALA A 343 14.56 15.12 -29.44
CA ALA A 343 15.55 14.32 -30.14
C ALA A 343 16.65 15.20 -30.75
N GLY A 344 16.29 16.30 -31.41
CA GLY A 344 17.23 17.28 -31.95
C GLY A 344 18.06 17.95 -30.86
N SER A 345 17.42 18.35 -29.75
CA SER A 345 18.12 18.92 -28.59
C SER A 345 19.10 17.92 -27.97
N ARG A 346 18.77 16.62 -27.94
CA ARG A 346 19.66 15.55 -27.47
C ARG A 346 20.84 15.33 -28.40
N GLU A 347 20.64 15.38 -29.72
CA GLU A 347 21.72 15.24 -30.69
C GLU A 347 22.69 16.43 -30.61
N LEU A 348 22.16 17.66 -30.60
CA LEU A 348 22.94 18.87 -30.37
C LEU A 348 23.72 18.84 -29.06
N ALA A 349 23.12 18.34 -27.97
CA ALA A 349 23.80 18.16 -26.69
C ALA A 349 24.92 17.11 -26.75
N ARG A 350 24.78 16.03 -27.53
CA ARG A 350 25.85 15.05 -27.75
C ARG A 350 26.96 15.63 -28.61
N GLU A 351 26.64 16.36 -29.68
CA GLU A 351 27.61 17.01 -30.55
C GLU A 351 28.41 18.08 -29.81
N THR A 352 27.76 18.89 -28.97
CA THR A 352 28.47 19.86 -28.10
C THR A 352 29.31 19.19 -27.02
N ALA A 353 28.85 18.06 -26.46
CA ALA A 353 29.67 17.28 -25.52
C ALA A 353 30.86 16.59 -26.20
N ALA A 354 30.73 16.18 -27.47
CA ALA A 354 31.80 15.59 -28.26
C ALA A 354 32.82 16.64 -28.74
N ASN A 355 32.36 17.83 -29.12
CA ASN A 355 33.21 18.93 -29.60
C ASN A 355 33.81 19.80 -28.47
N GLY A 356 33.30 19.69 -27.24
CA GLY A 356 33.81 20.40 -26.06
C GLY A 356 34.96 19.69 -25.34
N GLY A 357 35.47 18.57 -25.88
CA GLY A 357 36.58 17.78 -25.33
C GLY A 357 37.97 18.11 -25.89
N ASP A 358 38.09 19.11 -26.76
CA ASP A 358 39.33 19.45 -27.48
C ASP A 358 39.76 20.93 -27.26
N ALA A 359 39.64 21.41 -26.02
CA ALA A 359 40.18 22.70 -25.58
C ALA A 359 40.94 22.57 -24.25
#